data_AF-A0A1F5SYY2-F1
#
_entry.id   AF-A0A1F5SYY2-F1
#
_cell.length_a   1.000
_cell.length_b   1.000
_cell.length_c   1.000
_cell.angle_alpha   90.00
_cell.angle_beta   90.00
_cell.angle_gamma   90.00
#
_symmetry.space_group_name_H-M   'P 1'
#
loop_
_entity.id
_entity.type
_entity.pdbx_description
1 polymer ?
#
loop_
_entity_poly.entity_id
_entity_poly.type
_entity_poly.pdbx_seq_one_letter_code
_entity_poly.pdbx_strand_id
1 'polypeptide(L)'
;MEDVLNAVNTSAELMQQQINEIKSTMATKDDIANMATKDDIANMATKDDIANMATKDDLANLVTKDYLDEKLADLRGDLVVLTRKEDTKLKRLVNIMTNKNMLSSEEKAEIFALEPFPETRL
;
A
#
# COMPACT_ATOMS: atom_id res chain seq x y z
N MET A 1 23.99 -58.81 -62.93
CA MET A 1 24.68 -57.51 -62.74
C MET A 1 23.69 -56.37 -62.94
N GLU A 2 22.93 -56.38 -64.03
CA GLU A 2 21.85 -55.40 -64.31
C GLU A 2 20.81 -55.26 -63.17
N ASP A 3 20.30 -56.37 -62.64
CA ASP A 3 19.25 -56.32 -61.58
C ASP A 3 19.74 -55.69 -60.27
N VAL A 4 21.00 -55.95 -59.91
CA VAL A 4 21.63 -55.37 -58.72
C VAL A 4 21.82 -53.87 -58.92
N LEU A 5 22.24 -53.46 -60.11
CA LEU A 5 22.40 -52.05 -60.47
C LEU A 5 21.06 -51.32 -60.43
N ASN A 6 19.99 -51.92 -60.97
CA ASN A 6 18.64 -51.36 -60.94
C ASN A 6 18.09 -51.22 -59.51
N ALA A 7 18.26 -52.24 -58.66
CA ALA A 7 17.84 -52.19 -57.26
C ALA A 7 18.57 -51.09 -56.47
N VAL A 8 19.87 -50.92 -56.70
CA VAL A 8 20.67 -49.86 -56.08
C VAL A 8 20.21 -48.48 -56.54
N ASN A 9 19.91 -48.30 -57.83
CA ASN A 9 19.41 -47.02 -58.36
C ASN A 9 18.04 -46.65 -57.78
N THR A 10 17.08 -47.59 -57.73
CA THR A 10 15.78 -47.35 -57.10
C THR A 10 15.91 -46.99 -55.62
N SER A 11 16.79 -47.68 -54.89
CA SER A 11 17.05 -47.34 -53.48
C SER A 11 17.65 -45.93 -53.34
N ALA A 12 18.52 -45.51 -54.26
CA ALA A 12 19.09 -44.17 -54.24
C ALA A 12 18.03 -43.08 -54.50
N GLU A 13 17.10 -43.33 -55.42
CA GLU A 13 15.97 -42.41 -55.68
C GLU A 13 15.06 -42.26 -54.47
N LEU A 14 14.70 -43.37 -53.81
CA LEU A 14 13.88 -43.35 -52.60
C LEU A 14 14.58 -42.58 -51.46
N MET A 15 15.89 -42.80 -51.28
CA MET A 15 16.67 -42.03 -50.29
C MET A 15 16.70 -40.55 -50.63
N GLN A 16 16.85 -40.18 -51.91
CA GLN A 16 16.85 -38.78 -52.33
C GLN A 16 15.49 -38.12 -52.09
N GLN A 17 14.39 -38.83 -52.32
CA GLN A 17 13.03 -38.35 -52.01
C GLN A 17 12.86 -38.10 -50.52
N GLN A 18 13.25 -39.05 -49.66
CA GLN A 18 13.20 -38.90 -48.21
C GLN A 18 14.03 -37.70 -47.71
N ILE A 19 15.23 -37.50 -48.28
CA ILE A 19 16.08 -36.34 -47.94
C ILE A 19 15.39 -35.02 -48.32
N ASN A 20 14.73 -34.96 -49.48
CA ASN A 20 14.03 -33.76 -49.92
C ASN A 20 12.83 -33.46 -49.03
N GLU A 21 12.11 -34.49 -48.60
CA GLU A 21 10.98 -34.36 -47.68
C GLU A 21 11.42 -33.86 -46.30
N ILE A 22 12.54 -34.40 -45.77
CA ILE A 22 13.16 -33.91 -44.53
C ILE A 22 13.55 -32.43 -44.66
N LYS A 23 14.24 -32.05 -45.75
CA LYS A 23 14.63 -30.65 -45.99
C LYS A 23 13.43 -29.71 -46.11
N SER A 24 12.31 -30.19 -46.66
CA SER A 24 11.10 -29.39 -46.81
C SER A 24 10.31 -29.19 -45.51
N THR A 25 10.57 -30.01 -44.47
CA THR A 25 9.78 -30.02 -43.23
C THR A 25 10.59 -29.67 -41.98
N MET A 26 11.92 -29.73 -42.06
CA MET A 26 12.77 -29.37 -40.94
C MET A 26 12.75 -27.86 -40.66
N ALA A 27 12.67 -27.51 -39.38
CA ALA A 27 12.91 -26.14 -38.95
C ALA A 27 14.40 -25.78 -39.13
N THR A 28 14.63 -24.55 -39.58
CA THR A 28 15.94 -23.91 -39.74
C THR A 28 16.29 -23.09 -38.50
N LYS A 29 17.53 -22.61 -38.45
CA LYS A 29 17.93 -21.66 -37.40
C LYS A 29 17.18 -20.33 -37.50
N ASP A 30 16.81 -19.93 -38.72
CA ASP A 30 16.09 -18.68 -38.97
C ASP A 30 14.65 -18.78 -38.45
N ASP A 31 14.03 -19.96 -38.52
CA ASP A 31 12.68 -20.21 -37.97
C ASP A 31 12.62 -19.99 -36.46
N ILE A 32 13.70 -20.31 -35.73
CA ILE A 32 13.76 -20.21 -34.27
C ILE A 32 14.44 -18.93 -33.77
N ALA A 33 15.11 -18.17 -34.65
CA ALA A 33 15.92 -17.01 -34.25
C ALA A 33 15.11 -15.91 -33.53
N ASN A 34 13.83 -15.78 -33.86
CA ASN A 34 12.92 -14.79 -33.28
C ASN A 34 11.87 -15.40 -32.34
N MET A 35 11.97 -16.69 -32.02
CA MET A 35 11.08 -17.31 -31.05
C MET A 35 11.50 -16.90 -29.64
N ALA A 36 10.54 -16.50 -28.82
CA ALA A 36 10.77 -16.27 -27.41
C ALA A 36 11.22 -17.57 -26.72
N THR A 37 12.24 -17.47 -25.90
CA THR A 37 12.77 -18.55 -25.06
C THR A 37 12.05 -18.59 -23.72
N LYS A 38 12.28 -19.65 -22.95
CA LYS A 38 11.77 -19.73 -21.57
C LYS A 38 12.40 -18.66 -20.68
N ASP A 39 13.64 -18.28 -20.95
CA ASP A 39 14.36 -17.27 -20.16
C ASP A 39 13.78 -15.87 -20.40
N ASP A 40 13.31 -15.59 -21.62
CA ASP A 40 12.64 -14.31 -21.96
C ASP A 40 11.37 -14.07 -21.14
N ILE A 41 10.66 -15.14 -20.77
CA ILE A 41 9.39 -15.07 -20.02
C ILE A 41 9.54 -15.40 -18.54
N ALA A 42 10.74 -15.76 -18.06
CA ALA A 42 10.96 -16.27 -16.71
C ALA A 42 10.51 -15.31 -15.59
N ASN A 43 10.54 -14.00 -15.87
CA ASN A 43 10.16 -12.94 -14.91
C ASN A 43 8.94 -12.13 -15.36
N MET A 44 8.16 -12.64 -16.32
CA MET A 44 6.93 -11.96 -16.72
C MET A 44 5.88 -12.08 -15.62
N ALA A 45 5.38 -10.94 -15.14
CA ALA A 45 4.23 -10.90 -14.25
C ALA A 45 2.97 -11.40 -14.99
N THR A 46 2.18 -12.18 -14.28
CA THR A 46 0.88 -12.69 -14.71
C THR A 46 -0.24 -11.75 -14.27
N LYS A 47 -1.46 -11.99 -14.77
CA LYS A 47 -2.65 -11.26 -14.32
C LYS A 47 -2.95 -11.51 -12.84
N ASP A 48 -2.62 -12.69 -12.34
CA ASP A 48 -2.86 -13.06 -10.95
C ASP A 48 -1.91 -12.31 -10.00
N ASP A 49 -0.68 -12.03 -10.43
CA ASP A 49 0.29 -11.24 -9.67
C ASP A 49 -0.21 -9.81 -9.40
N ILE A 50 -1.02 -9.27 -10.30
CA ILE A 50 -1.53 -7.89 -10.22
C ILE A 50 -3.01 -7.79 -9.81
N ALA A 51 -3.70 -8.93 -9.62
CA ALA A 51 -5.16 -8.97 -9.42
C ALA A 51 -5.63 -8.18 -8.19
N ASN A 52 -4.79 -8.06 -7.16
CA ASN A 52 -5.11 -7.39 -5.91
C ASN A 52 -4.26 -6.13 -5.66
N MET A 53 -3.60 -5.59 -6.69
CA MET A 53 -2.85 -4.34 -6.55
C MET A 53 -3.82 -3.16 -6.40
N ALA A 54 -3.66 -2.40 -5.32
CA ALA A 54 -4.40 -1.15 -5.14
C ALA A 54 -4.02 -0.15 -6.23
N THR A 55 -5.02 0.57 -6.74
CA THR A 55 -4.87 1.62 -7.74
C THR A 55 -4.74 2.98 -7.07
N LYS A 56 -4.30 3.99 -7.83
CA LYS A 56 -4.26 5.37 -7.32
C LYS A 56 -5.65 5.89 -6.95
N ASP A 57 -6.69 5.41 -7.63
CA ASP A 57 -8.07 5.79 -7.36
C ASP A 57 -8.57 5.22 -6.03
N ASP A 58 -8.12 4.01 -5.66
CA ASP A 58 -8.41 3.42 -4.34
C ASP A 58 -7.83 4.28 -3.20
N LEU A 59 -6.68 4.92 -3.44
CA LEU A 59 -6.04 5.81 -2.47
C LEU A 59 -6.62 7.23 -2.45
N ALA A 60 -7.28 7.68 -3.53
CA ALA A 60 -7.75 9.07 -3.64
C ALA A 60 -8.78 9.46 -2.57
N ASN A 61 -9.53 8.49 -2.05
CA ASN A 61 -10.53 8.69 -1.01
C ASN A 61 -10.01 8.45 0.42
N LEU A 62 -8.75 8.04 0.58
CA LEU A 62 -8.18 7.82 1.90
C LEU A 62 -7.76 9.15 2.52
N VAL A 63 -8.04 9.28 3.81
CA VAL A 63 -7.61 10.44 4.60
C VAL A 63 -6.11 10.34 4.86
N THR A 64 -5.39 11.45 4.68
CA THR A 64 -3.95 11.49 4.93
C THR A 64 -3.66 11.66 6.42
N LYS A 65 -2.49 11.18 6.85
CA LYS A 65 -1.99 11.39 8.21
C LYS A 65 -1.96 12.88 8.56
N ASP A 66 -1.49 13.72 7.64
CA ASP A 66 -1.36 15.15 7.85
C ASP A 66 -2.71 15.83 8.09
N TYR A 67 -3.74 15.43 7.35
CA TYR A 67 -5.11 15.93 7.58
C TYR A 67 -5.61 15.57 8.99
N LEU A 68 -5.37 14.33 9.43
CA LEU A 68 -5.75 13.91 10.78
C LEU A 68 -4.96 14.67 11.86
N ASP A 69 -3.66 14.85 11.66
CA ASP A 69 -2.80 15.59 12.60
C ASP A 69 -3.27 17.05 12.74
N GLU A 70 -3.67 17.71 11.64
CA GLU A 70 -4.26 19.05 11.64
C GLU A 70 -5.58 19.08 12.45
N LYS A 71 -6.53 18.19 12.13
CA LYS A 71 -7.83 18.15 12.80
C LYS A 71 -7.72 17.79 14.28
N LEU A 72 -6.75 16.95 14.65
CA LEU A 72 -6.45 16.64 16.04
C LEU A 72 -5.81 17.82 16.77
N ALA A 73 -4.98 18.62 16.11
CA ALA A 73 -4.42 19.84 16.69
C ALA A 73 -5.52 20.87 17.00
N ASP A 74 -6.45 21.08 16.05
CA ASP A 74 -7.61 21.95 16.24
C ASP A 74 -8.46 21.50 17.44
N LEU A 75 -8.84 20.22 17.46
CA LEU A 75 -9.66 19.65 18.54
C LEU A 75 -8.97 19.75 19.90
N ARG A 76 -7.65 19.51 19.97
CA ARG A 76 -6.86 19.67 21.21
C ARG A 76 -6.86 21.12 21.67
N GLY A 77 -6.73 22.08 20.73
CA GLY A 77 -6.82 23.50 21.03
C GLY A 77 -8.18 23.89 21.62
N ASP A 78 -9.27 23.45 20.97
CA ASP A 78 -10.64 23.71 21.44
C ASP A 78 -10.89 23.13 22.84
N LEU A 79 -10.43 21.91 23.10
CA LEU A 79 -10.53 21.28 24.42
C LEU A 79 -9.81 22.09 25.49
N VAL A 80 -8.58 22.56 25.24
CA VAL A 80 -7.83 23.41 26.18
C VAL A 80 -8.60 24.70 26.49
N VAL A 81 -9.20 25.33 25.48
CA VAL A 81 -10.01 26.55 25.67
C VAL A 81 -11.25 26.26 26.51
N LEU A 82 -11.94 25.15 26.26
CA LEU A 82 -13.12 24.75 27.03
C LEU A 82 -12.77 24.47 28.49
N THR A 83 -11.73 23.67 28.74
CA THR A 83 -11.26 23.37 30.11
C THR A 83 -10.91 24.64 30.88
N ARG A 84 -10.19 25.60 30.28
CA ARG A 84 -9.87 26.89 30.93
C ARG A 84 -11.11 27.73 31.24
N LYS A 85 -12.12 27.72 30.36
CA LYS A 85 -13.39 28.43 30.60
C LYS A 85 -14.16 27.77 31.76
N GLU A 86 -14.14 26.45 31.85
CA GLU A 86 -14.74 25.71 32.97
C GLU A 86 -14.03 26.01 34.28
N ASP A 87 -12.69 25.99 34.31
CA ASP A 87 -11.89 26.39 35.49
C ASP A 87 -12.24 27.82 35.94
N THR A 88 -12.38 28.74 35.00
CA THR A 88 -12.76 30.13 35.31
C THR A 88 -14.14 30.21 35.97
N LYS A 89 -15.12 29.43 35.47
CA LYS A 89 -16.46 29.35 36.05
C LYS A 89 -16.43 28.71 37.44
N LEU A 90 -15.66 27.63 37.61
CA LEU A 90 -15.48 26.92 38.87
C LEU A 90 -14.85 27.85 39.93
N LYS A 91 -13.76 28.54 39.60
CA LYS A 91 -13.12 29.55 40.47
C LYS A 91 -14.09 30.60 40.94
N ARG A 92 -14.90 31.13 40.01
CA ARG A 92 -15.91 32.14 40.35
C ARG A 92 -16.95 31.58 41.32
N LEU A 93 -17.40 30.36 41.12
CA LEU A 93 -18.35 29.70 42.02
C LEU A 93 -17.74 29.46 43.41
N VAL A 94 -16.53 28.91 43.48
CA VAL A 94 -15.81 28.65 44.74
C VAL A 94 -15.59 29.94 45.52
N ASN A 95 -15.21 31.03 44.85
CA ASN A 95 -15.08 32.34 45.48
C ASN A 95 -16.43 32.86 46.04
N ILE A 96 -17.53 32.70 45.31
CA ILE A 96 -18.87 33.06 45.79
C ILE A 96 -19.26 32.23 47.03
N MET A 97 -18.99 30.93 47.03
CA MET A 97 -19.30 30.03 48.15
C MET A 97 -18.46 30.35 49.39
N THR A 98 -17.16 30.66 49.20
CA THR A 98 -16.27 31.10 50.28
C THR A 98 -16.77 32.41 50.89
N ASN A 99 -17.15 33.40 50.06
CA ASN A 99 -17.70 34.68 50.53
C ASN A 99 -19.03 34.54 51.27
N LYS A 100 -19.79 33.47 50.99
CA LYS A 100 -21.02 33.13 51.70
C LYS A 100 -20.79 32.27 52.94
N ASN A 101 -19.54 32.04 53.35
CA ASN A 101 -19.13 31.15 54.43
C ASN A 101 -19.67 29.70 54.26
N MET A 102 -19.86 29.25 53.02
CA MET A 102 -20.29 27.88 52.72
C MET A 102 -19.11 26.93 52.55
N LEU A 103 -17.89 27.46 52.34
CA LEU A 103 -16.64 26.71 52.21
C LEU A 103 -15.57 27.37 53.09
N SER A 104 -14.69 26.55 53.65
CA SER A 104 -13.50 26.98 54.37
C SER A 104 -12.38 27.42 53.42
N SER A 105 -11.36 28.08 53.95
CA SER A 105 -10.20 28.49 53.16
C SER A 105 -9.33 27.29 52.74
N GLU A 106 -9.30 26.25 53.57
CA GLU A 106 -8.66 24.97 53.29
C GLU A 106 -9.37 24.24 52.14
N GLU A 107 -10.71 24.13 52.18
CA GLU A 107 -11.51 23.49 51.13
C GLU A 107 -11.35 24.21 49.77
N LYS A 108 -11.31 25.55 49.78
CA LYS A 108 -11.02 26.33 48.58
C LYS A 108 -9.63 26.01 48.00
N ALA A 109 -8.62 25.89 48.85
CA ALA A 109 -7.26 25.59 48.42
C ALA A 109 -7.14 24.17 47.84
N GLU A 110 -7.83 23.20 48.43
CA GLU A 110 -7.93 21.84 47.90
C GLU A 110 -8.60 21.81 46.53
N ILE A 111 -9.71 22.53 46.34
CA ILE A 111 -10.41 22.60 45.04
C ILE A 111 -9.53 23.25 43.97
N PHE A 112 -8.79 24.32 44.30
CA PHE A 112 -7.90 24.98 43.34
C PHE A 112 -6.67 24.13 43.00
N ALA A 113 -6.28 23.18 43.85
CA ALA A 113 -5.22 22.23 43.54
C ALA A 113 -5.61 21.18 42.49
N LEU A 114 -6.91 21.02 42.20
CA LEU A 114 -7.41 20.08 41.18
C LEU A 114 -7.39 20.66 39.76
N GLU A 115 -6.93 21.90 39.59
CA GLU A 115 -6.92 22.56 38.30
C GLU A 115 -6.03 21.80 37.28
N PRO A 116 -6.57 21.44 36.11
CA PRO A 116 -5.79 20.80 35.05
C PRO A 116 -4.58 21.61 34.60
N PHE A 117 -4.65 22.93 34.72
CA PHE A 117 -3.59 23.86 34.35
C PHE A 117 -3.35 24.88 35.49
N PRO A 118 -2.18 24.85 36.17
CA PRO A 118 -1.86 25.82 37.20
C PRO A 118 -1.67 27.21 36.58
N GLU A 119 -2.10 28.26 37.30
CA GLU A 119 -1.89 29.63 36.83
C GLU A 119 -0.40 29.97 36.72
N THR A 120 -0.05 30.66 35.64
CA THR A 120 1.26 31.27 35.49
C THR A 120 1.32 32.45 36.46
N ARG A 121 2.11 32.31 37.53
CA ARG A 121 2.42 33.45 38.41
C ARG A 121 3.20 34.48 37.58
N LEU A 122 2.54 35.57 37.20
CA LEU A 122 3.18 36.79 36.69
C LEU A 122 3.75 37.60 37.86
#